data_AF-A0A6B1BJH0-F1
#
_entry.id   AF-A0A6B1BJH0-F1
#
_cell.length_a   1.000
_cell.length_b   1.000
_cell.length_c   1.000
_cell.angle_alpha   90.00
_cell.angle_beta   90.00
_cell.angle_gamma   90.00
#
_symmetry.space_group_name_H-M   'P 1'
#
loop_
_entity.id
_entity.type
_entity.pdbx_description
1 polymer ?
#
loop_
_entity_poly.entity_id
_entity_poly.type
_entity_poly.pdbx_seq_one_letter_code
_entity_poly.pdbx_strand_id
1 'polypeptide(L)'
;MKYSLSILFLVFSSAVQCEDLPQREAVPRLAVFPLFSEKDPDYGAFMADRLVDELMRHRDIPAYQGRWFELVEPDTIPQDRMERILETKQALKDYDLFLLKTAARADRALIGFVSDAGTRTLHVRIVDLDTGEPVWMGKARDDIKWQWIYAQRDIGEIALGNLMAQLGFQEANRHGKMMRSDEWPLQVVFAPLHTSQKALVGGYERLIREGMIGDGLFDRLDMSQPIGARLSAAERMLLAHRADAILCGSLMATGKDNAINAVGVALRLIDTSSGRVLWAGSANGRRVWRKDRFDDLSQTIATELVAGLAKVKSGTQTDAWANQPEPQDGPGWVNRGMVALERGLLSDAEEAFLKAESFEGSAVLSYEGLGRVYARRPALRQRAISYFYRAIEADTTRADLYYQMASVYFDIGTSQCVDIASRAIAIDSTYSAPYQLLGDWFARDDFYALSQDNTTAAAYYTHYLSLEPDDVDAVTKLGAVLLRMEDQQAIARQILPFVKRHPEALDLLPVVAQWAYRAGDYERASEYWDRFLERIDAQTLALHVDPTPILSDAQRATYNALSKGEKQNFIDRFWM
;
A
#
# COMPACT_ATOMS: atom_id res chain seq x y z
N MET A 1 11.45 7.11 51.25
CA MET A 1 12.59 8.07 51.28
C MET A 1 13.61 7.56 50.29
N LYS A 2 13.77 8.24 49.14
CA LYS A 2 14.93 9.11 48.79
C LYS A 2 16.22 8.27 48.72
N TYR A 3 16.88 8.07 47.58
CA TYR A 3 17.46 9.06 46.65
C TYR A 3 17.64 8.43 45.24
N SER A 4 17.13 9.06 44.17
CA SER A 4 17.86 9.85 43.13
C SER A 4 18.22 9.00 41.90
N LEU A 5 17.51 9.07 40.75
CA LEU A 5 17.54 10.15 39.73
C LEU A 5 18.95 10.71 39.50
N SER A 6 19.76 10.08 38.64
CA SER A 6 21.00 10.66 38.04
C SER A 6 21.60 9.77 36.93
N ILE A 7 20.84 9.29 35.93
CA ILE A 7 21.42 8.76 34.66
C ILE A 7 20.50 9.11 33.47
N LEU A 8 20.11 10.38 33.36
CA LEU A 8 19.34 10.87 32.21
C LEU A 8 19.82 12.27 31.80
N PHE A 9 21.12 12.44 31.51
CA PHE A 9 21.66 13.74 31.06
C PHE A 9 22.99 13.70 30.29
N LEU A 10 23.34 12.60 29.59
CA LEU A 10 24.64 12.51 28.90
C LEU A 10 24.62 11.97 27.46
N VAL A 11 23.51 12.11 26.72
CA VAL A 11 23.49 11.85 25.25
C VAL A 11 22.71 12.94 24.49
N PHE A 12 22.96 14.20 24.80
CA PHE A 12 22.55 15.34 23.97
C PHE A 12 23.69 16.35 23.89
N SER A 13 24.72 16.05 23.10
CA SER A 13 25.66 17.06 22.62
C SER A 13 26.37 16.62 21.34
N SER A 14 25.63 16.54 20.25
CA SER A 14 26.15 16.74 18.90
C SER A 14 25.03 17.31 18.04
N ALA A 15 24.62 18.54 18.36
CA ALA A 15 23.83 19.35 17.46
C ALA A 15 24.73 19.69 16.27
N VAL A 16 24.53 18.96 15.17
CA VAL A 16 24.89 19.45 13.84
C VAL A 16 24.12 20.76 13.67
N GLN A 17 24.82 21.85 13.38
CA GLN A 17 24.21 23.12 13.00
C GLN A 17 23.35 22.87 11.76
N CYS A 18 22.05 22.74 11.97
CA CYS A 18 21.06 22.83 10.92
C CYS A 18 20.99 24.31 10.56
N GLU A 19 21.39 24.67 9.35
CA GLU A 19 21.08 26.00 8.81
C GLU A 19 19.56 26.19 8.91
N ASP A 20 19.14 27.30 9.52
CA ASP A 20 17.74 27.65 9.70
C ASP A 20 17.04 27.72 8.33
N LEU A 21 16.35 26.63 7.97
CA LEU A 21 15.37 26.65 6.89
C LEU A 21 14.33 27.72 7.22
N PRO A 22 13.96 28.60 6.27
CA PRO A 22 12.99 29.65 6.53
C PRO A 22 11.69 29.02 7.04
N GLN A 23 11.26 29.43 8.24
CA GLN A 23 9.99 29.00 8.84
C GLN A 23 8.86 29.31 7.85
N ARG A 24 8.39 28.29 7.13
CA ARG A 24 7.18 28.38 6.31
C ARG A 24 6.03 28.76 7.24
N GLU A 25 5.23 29.76 6.89
CA GLU A 25 3.91 29.94 7.51
C GLU A 25 3.17 28.60 7.49
N ALA A 26 2.58 28.21 8.62
CA ALA A 26 1.84 26.96 8.71
C ALA A 26 0.67 27.01 7.73
N VAL A 27 0.63 26.07 6.78
CA VAL A 27 -0.45 25.98 5.79
C VAL A 27 -1.73 25.53 6.51
N PRO A 28 -2.87 26.23 6.34
CA PRO A 28 -4.14 25.82 6.91
C PRO A 28 -4.52 24.38 6.53
N ARG A 29 -5.18 23.64 7.42
CA ARG A 29 -5.54 22.22 7.26
C ARG A 29 -7.05 22.04 7.35
N LEU A 30 -7.62 21.28 6.42
CA LEU A 30 -9.04 20.91 6.38
C LEU A 30 -9.20 19.40 6.50
N ALA A 31 -9.93 18.94 7.53
CA ALA A 31 -10.33 17.55 7.67
C ALA A 31 -11.72 17.31 7.07
N VAL A 32 -11.90 16.22 6.32
CA VAL A 32 -13.20 15.83 5.75
C VAL A 32 -13.68 14.54 6.38
N PHE A 33 -14.71 14.62 7.21
CA PHE A 33 -15.28 13.47 7.90
C PHE A 33 -16.30 12.71 7.02
N PRO A 34 -16.49 11.40 7.25
CA PRO A 34 -17.59 10.64 6.65
C PRO A 34 -18.93 11.34 6.92
N LEU A 35 -19.78 11.45 5.90
CA LEU A 35 -21.10 12.04 6.08
C LEU A 35 -21.99 11.05 6.83
N PHE A 36 -22.67 11.50 7.88
CA PHE A 36 -23.58 10.64 8.61
C PHE A 36 -24.77 10.24 7.72
N SER A 37 -25.02 8.94 7.58
CA SER A 37 -26.20 8.43 6.90
C SER A 37 -26.76 7.25 7.67
N GLU A 38 -27.95 7.43 8.25
CA GLU A 38 -28.62 6.41 9.06
C GLU A 38 -28.96 5.16 8.23
N LYS A 39 -29.41 5.35 6.98
CA LYS A 39 -29.86 4.24 6.12
C LYS A 39 -28.74 3.59 5.33
N ASP A 40 -27.66 4.30 5.04
CA ASP A 40 -26.60 3.86 4.12
C ASP A 40 -25.24 4.47 4.48
N PRO A 41 -24.56 3.94 5.52
CA PRO A 41 -23.28 4.47 5.99
C PRO A 41 -22.18 4.45 4.90
N ASP A 42 -22.17 3.43 4.04
CA ASP A 42 -21.21 3.30 2.93
C ASP A 42 -21.32 4.50 1.98
N TYR A 43 -22.54 4.91 1.66
CA TYR A 43 -22.77 6.08 0.83
C TYR A 43 -22.23 7.36 1.47
N GLY A 44 -22.38 7.51 2.79
CA GLY A 44 -21.84 8.64 3.54
C GLY A 44 -20.31 8.73 3.48
N ALA A 45 -19.63 7.60 3.64
CA ALA A 45 -18.17 7.49 3.49
C ALA A 45 -17.73 7.76 2.04
N PHE A 46 -18.40 7.15 1.07
CA PHE A 46 -18.12 7.32 -0.35
C PHE A 46 -18.25 8.78 -0.80
N MET A 47 -19.31 9.48 -0.40
CA MET A 47 -19.50 10.88 -0.75
C MET A 47 -18.47 11.80 -0.09
N ALA A 48 -18.03 11.48 1.13
CA ALA A 48 -16.93 12.20 1.77
C ALA A 48 -15.61 12.02 1.00
N ASP A 49 -15.34 10.83 0.46
CA ASP A 49 -14.13 10.55 -0.30
C ASP A 49 -14.12 11.25 -1.66
N ARG A 50 -15.29 11.31 -2.31
CA ARG A 50 -15.46 12.12 -3.52
C ARG A 50 -15.34 13.62 -3.23
N LEU A 51 -15.82 14.09 -2.08
CA LEU A 51 -15.59 15.48 -1.65
C LEU A 51 -14.09 15.77 -1.45
N VAL A 52 -13.32 14.81 -0.91
CA VAL A 52 -11.86 14.95 -0.81
C VAL A 52 -11.24 15.09 -2.20
N ASP A 53 -11.61 14.24 -3.16
CA ASP A 53 -11.15 14.32 -4.56
C ASP A 53 -11.47 15.69 -5.20
N GLU A 54 -12.72 16.16 -5.07
CA GLU A 54 -13.11 17.48 -5.57
C GLU A 54 -12.34 18.63 -4.90
N LEU A 55 -12.27 18.64 -3.57
CA LEU A 55 -11.50 19.65 -2.84
C LEU A 55 -10.00 19.57 -3.16
N MET A 56 -9.49 18.40 -3.56
CA MET A 56 -8.09 18.26 -3.95
C MET A 56 -7.79 18.91 -5.30
N ARG A 57 -8.78 18.93 -6.20
CA ARG A 57 -8.75 19.65 -7.49
C ARG A 57 -8.95 21.16 -7.32
N HIS A 58 -9.42 21.59 -6.16
CA HIS A 58 -9.87 22.95 -5.88
C HIS A 58 -9.30 23.50 -4.55
N ARG A 59 -8.17 24.24 -4.59
CA ARG A 59 -7.33 24.50 -3.39
C ARG A 59 -7.58 25.79 -2.62
N ASP A 60 -8.52 26.64 -3.04
CA ASP A 60 -8.94 27.81 -2.29
C ASP A 60 -10.47 27.86 -2.17
N ILE A 61 -10.96 28.08 -0.96
CA ILE A 61 -12.39 28.22 -0.69
C ILE A 61 -12.64 29.52 0.05
N PRO A 62 -13.83 30.15 -0.12
CA PRO A 62 -14.27 31.29 0.66
C PRO A 62 -14.19 31.05 2.16
N ALA A 63 -14.36 29.79 2.60
CA ALA A 63 -14.14 29.43 3.99
C ALA A 63 -12.76 29.95 4.42
N TYR A 64 -11.69 29.61 3.70
CA TYR A 64 -10.34 30.08 4.00
C TYR A 64 -9.99 31.47 3.43
N GLN A 65 -11.00 32.27 3.04
CA GLN A 65 -10.78 33.62 2.48
C GLN A 65 -9.83 33.60 1.26
N GLY A 66 -9.87 32.54 0.46
CA GLY A 66 -8.96 32.38 -0.68
C GLY A 66 -7.54 31.94 -0.31
N ARG A 67 -7.26 31.61 0.96
CA ARG A 67 -6.00 30.99 1.36
C ARG A 67 -5.98 29.51 0.97
N TRP A 68 -4.76 29.05 0.69
CA TRP A 68 -4.47 27.65 0.41
C TRP A 68 -4.67 26.80 1.65
N PHE A 69 -5.14 25.57 1.47
CA PHE A 69 -5.23 24.60 2.55
C PHE A 69 -4.75 23.20 2.13
N GLU A 70 -4.36 22.40 3.12
CA GLU A 70 -4.03 20.99 2.98
C GLU A 70 -5.18 20.12 3.48
N LEU A 71 -5.51 19.07 2.74
CA LEU A 71 -6.46 18.06 3.18
C LEU A 71 -5.77 17.07 4.09
N VAL A 72 -6.44 16.68 5.18
CA VAL A 72 -5.89 15.78 6.17
C VAL A 72 -6.90 14.71 6.58
N GLU A 73 -6.40 13.50 6.84
CA GLU A 73 -7.22 12.37 7.25
C GLU A 73 -7.59 12.50 8.75
N PRO A 74 -8.89 12.65 9.08
CA PRO A 74 -9.34 12.70 10.47
C PRO A 74 -9.37 11.32 11.14
N ASP A 75 -9.34 11.31 12.47
CA ASP A 75 -9.70 10.13 13.27
C ASP A 75 -11.22 9.87 13.19
N THR A 76 -11.63 8.61 13.23
CA THR A 76 -13.06 8.24 13.22
C THR A 76 -13.74 8.67 14.52
N ILE A 77 -14.84 9.41 14.41
CA ILE A 77 -15.72 9.75 15.53
C ILE A 77 -16.88 8.73 15.59
N PRO A 78 -17.20 8.16 16.77
CA PRO A 78 -18.36 7.27 16.94
C PRO A 78 -19.67 7.91 16.45
N GLN A 79 -20.54 7.11 15.82
CA GLN A 79 -21.74 7.61 15.14
C GLN A 79 -22.69 8.39 16.08
N ASP A 80 -22.91 7.90 17.30
CA ASP A 80 -23.73 8.55 18.32
C ASP A 80 -23.22 9.96 18.68
N ARG A 81 -21.89 10.13 18.68
CA ARG A 81 -21.25 11.42 18.95
C ARG A 81 -21.32 12.35 17.74
N MET A 82 -21.07 11.81 16.54
CA MET A 82 -21.17 12.58 15.31
C MET A 82 -22.60 13.09 15.09
N GLU A 83 -23.62 12.27 15.36
CA GLU A 83 -25.02 12.67 15.27
C GLU A 83 -25.33 13.88 16.17
N ARG A 84 -24.92 13.84 17.44
CA ARG A 84 -25.05 14.98 18.37
C ARG A 84 -24.35 16.24 17.88
N ILE A 85 -23.14 16.10 17.35
CA ILE A 85 -22.40 17.23 16.77
C ILE A 85 -23.20 17.84 15.61
N LEU A 86 -23.82 17.02 14.77
CA LEU A 86 -24.57 17.46 13.59
C LEU A 86 -25.93 18.11 13.93
N GLU A 87 -26.56 17.73 15.04
CA GLU A 87 -27.78 18.38 15.54
C GLU A 87 -27.54 19.84 15.97
N THR A 88 -26.33 20.15 16.43
CA THR A 88 -25.97 21.49 16.91
C THR A 88 -25.77 22.45 15.74
N LYS A 89 -26.77 23.28 15.43
CA LYS A 89 -26.74 24.26 14.32
C LYS A 89 -25.92 25.53 14.60
N GLN A 90 -25.70 25.86 15.87
CA GLN A 90 -24.91 27.02 16.29
C GLN A 90 -23.42 26.65 16.44
N ALA A 91 -22.62 27.56 16.99
CA ALA A 91 -21.23 27.28 17.32
C ALA A 91 -21.12 26.08 18.27
N LEU A 92 -20.27 25.11 17.92
CA LEU A 92 -19.95 23.98 18.77
C LEU A 92 -19.20 24.48 20.02
N LYS A 93 -19.47 23.88 21.18
CA LYS A 93 -18.85 24.25 22.44
C LYS A 93 -18.40 23.01 23.21
N ASP A 94 -17.62 23.26 24.26
CA ASP A 94 -17.27 22.28 25.29
C ASP A 94 -16.69 20.99 24.70
N TYR A 95 -17.24 19.85 25.12
CA TYR A 95 -16.75 18.52 24.75
C TYR A 95 -16.90 18.21 23.25
N ASP A 96 -17.94 18.70 22.58
CA ASP A 96 -18.17 18.42 21.16
C ASP A 96 -17.14 19.13 20.27
N LEU A 97 -16.81 20.39 20.59
CA LEU A 97 -15.74 21.10 19.91
C LEU A 97 -14.38 20.44 20.17
N PHE A 98 -14.11 20.08 21.43
CA PHE A 98 -12.86 19.39 21.80
C PHE A 98 -12.70 18.06 21.05
N LEU A 99 -13.75 17.24 21.01
CA LEU A 99 -13.73 15.95 20.31
C LEU A 99 -13.49 16.13 18.81
N LEU A 100 -14.23 17.04 18.17
CA LEU A 100 -14.07 17.31 16.74
C LEU A 100 -12.68 17.84 16.40
N LYS A 101 -12.16 18.77 17.21
CA LYS A 101 -10.80 19.34 17.05
C LYS A 101 -9.72 18.27 17.17
N THR A 102 -9.83 17.42 18.19
CA THR A 102 -8.86 16.35 18.46
C THR A 102 -8.85 15.32 17.34
N ALA A 103 -10.03 14.93 16.85
CA ALA A 103 -10.16 13.98 15.76
C ALA A 103 -9.69 14.56 14.42
N ALA A 104 -9.97 15.84 14.15
CA ALA A 104 -9.65 16.47 12.87
C ALA A 104 -8.16 16.74 12.69
N ARG A 105 -7.46 17.18 13.76
CA ARG A 105 -6.06 17.65 13.70
C ARG A 105 -5.83 18.66 12.56
N ALA A 106 -6.75 19.60 12.49
CA ALA A 106 -6.91 20.54 11.40
C ALA A 106 -7.40 21.89 11.95
N ASP A 107 -7.30 22.95 11.16
CA ASP A 107 -7.89 24.25 11.52
C ASP A 107 -9.40 24.23 11.33
N ARG A 108 -9.89 23.44 10.36
CA ARG A 108 -11.32 23.30 10.06
C ARG A 108 -11.72 21.87 9.79
N ALA A 109 -13.00 21.59 10.03
CA ALA A 109 -13.61 20.29 9.74
C ALA A 109 -14.82 20.46 8.81
N LEU A 110 -14.85 19.72 7.71
CA LEU A 110 -16.05 19.49 6.92
C LEU A 110 -16.79 18.28 7.51
N ILE A 111 -18.00 18.54 8.00
CA ILE A 111 -18.91 17.54 8.55
C ILE A 111 -20.27 17.67 7.88
N GLY A 112 -21.05 16.60 7.89
CA GLY A 112 -22.38 16.63 7.30
C GLY A 112 -23.17 15.35 7.46
N PHE A 113 -24.39 15.36 6.93
CA PHE A 113 -25.26 14.19 6.91
C PHE A 113 -26.02 14.06 5.59
N VAL A 114 -26.56 12.88 5.35
CA VAL A 114 -27.39 12.54 4.19
C VAL A 114 -28.82 12.29 4.66
N SER A 115 -29.75 13.15 4.22
CA SER A 115 -31.18 12.91 4.44
C SER A 115 -31.77 12.11 3.28
N ASP A 116 -32.59 11.10 3.58
CA ASP A 116 -33.23 10.24 2.57
C ASP A 116 -34.76 10.21 2.72
N ALA A 117 -35.40 11.19 2.06
CA ALA A 117 -36.85 11.35 1.95
C ALA A 117 -37.34 11.06 0.52
N GLY A 118 -36.83 9.98 -0.10
CA GLY A 118 -37.16 9.58 -1.47
C GLY A 118 -36.22 10.15 -2.53
N THR A 119 -35.44 11.18 -2.20
CA THR A 119 -34.19 11.53 -2.90
C THR A 119 -33.16 11.91 -1.85
N ARG A 120 -31.91 11.48 -2.03
CA ARG A 120 -30.87 11.80 -1.06
C ARG A 120 -30.44 13.25 -1.21
N THR A 121 -30.19 13.91 -0.08
CA THR A 121 -29.69 15.28 -0.04
C THR A 121 -28.53 15.33 0.93
N LEU A 122 -27.39 15.81 0.44
CA LEU A 122 -26.18 16.08 1.20
C LEU A 122 -26.39 17.42 1.91
N HIS A 123 -26.18 17.43 3.22
CA HIS A 123 -26.12 18.64 4.03
C HIS A 123 -24.74 18.72 4.65
N VAL A 124 -23.95 19.70 4.25
CA VAL A 124 -22.55 19.84 4.64
C VAL A 124 -22.29 21.21 5.24
N ARG A 125 -21.34 21.27 6.17
CA ARG A 125 -20.83 22.52 6.71
C ARG A 125 -19.35 22.42 7.01
N ILE A 126 -18.67 23.55 6.93
CA ILE A 126 -17.30 23.71 7.39
C ILE A 126 -17.35 24.44 8.72
N VAL A 127 -16.70 23.88 9.73
CA VAL A 127 -16.61 24.43 11.08
C VAL A 127 -15.19 24.88 11.35
N ASP A 128 -15.03 26.10 11.86
CA ASP A 128 -13.76 26.60 12.39
C ASP A 128 -13.50 25.95 13.76
N LEU A 129 -12.36 25.26 13.92
CA LEU A 129 -12.09 24.48 15.13
C LEU A 129 -11.45 25.30 16.27
N ASP A 130 -11.18 26.59 16.05
CA ASP A 130 -10.81 27.50 17.13
C ASP A 130 -12.04 28.14 17.76
N THR A 131 -13.02 28.54 16.95
CA THR A 131 -14.24 29.21 17.45
C THR A 131 -15.44 28.27 17.62
N GLY A 132 -15.43 27.13 16.94
CA GLY A 132 -16.57 26.23 16.81
C GLY A 132 -17.65 26.73 15.85
N GLU A 133 -17.45 27.87 15.19
CA GLU A 133 -18.47 28.50 14.32
C GLU A 133 -18.56 27.82 12.95
N PRO A 134 -19.78 27.63 12.41
CA PRO A 134 -19.96 27.22 11.02
C PRO A 134 -19.63 28.40 10.10
N VAL A 135 -18.50 28.30 9.39
CA VAL A 135 -18.00 29.34 8.48
C VAL A 135 -18.53 29.19 7.06
N TRP A 136 -19.07 28.02 6.71
CA TRP A 136 -19.77 27.79 5.47
C TRP A 136 -20.77 26.63 5.62
N MET A 137 -21.89 26.70 4.88
CA MET A 137 -22.89 25.64 4.81
C MET A 137 -23.38 25.49 3.37
N GLY A 138 -23.62 24.25 2.95
CA GLY A 138 -24.15 23.95 1.64
C GLY A 138 -25.04 22.73 1.65
N LYS A 139 -25.88 22.63 0.63
CA LYS A 139 -26.71 21.45 0.41
C LYS A 139 -26.83 21.12 -1.05
N ALA A 140 -26.86 19.83 -1.37
CA ALA A 140 -27.10 19.40 -2.74
C ALA A 140 -27.91 18.12 -2.78
N ARG A 141 -28.83 18.08 -3.73
CA ARG A 141 -29.66 16.91 -4.00
C ARG A 141 -28.86 15.94 -4.87
N ASP A 142 -28.88 14.67 -4.50
CA ASP A 142 -28.30 13.58 -5.28
C ASP A 142 -29.36 12.55 -5.67
N ASP A 143 -29.48 12.28 -6.98
CA ASP A 143 -30.33 11.20 -7.49
C ASP A 143 -29.47 9.97 -7.76
N ILE A 144 -29.39 9.13 -6.73
CA ILE A 144 -28.60 7.88 -6.70
C ILE A 144 -29.06 6.85 -7.71
N LYS A 145 -30.21 7.04 -8.35
CA LYS A 145 -30.56 6.18 -9.48
C LYS A 145 -29.51 6.26 -10.58
N TRP A 146 -28.58 7.25 -10.54
CA TRP A 146 -27.48 7.41 -11.50
C TRP A 146 -28.04 7.32 -12.92
N GLN A 147 -29.28 7.82 -13.08
CA GLN A 147 -30.06 7.73 -14.30
C GLN A 147 -29.38 8.61 -15.33
N TRP A 148 -29.20 8.07 -16.52
CA TRP A 148 -28.60 8.78 -17.64
C TRP A 148 -29.35 10.09 -17.86
N ILE A 149 -28.73 11.22 -17.56
CA ILE A 149 -29.29 12.51 -17.91
C ILE A 149 -28.87 12.77 -19.36
N TYR A 150 -29.76 12.44 -20.28
CA TYR A 150 -29.55 12.57 -21.73
C TYR A 150 -29.00 13.94 -22.15
N ALA A 151 -29.34 14.99 -21.41
CA ALA A 151 -28.89 16.35 -21.68
C ALA A 151 -27.40 16.59 -21.38
N GLN A 152 -26.78 15.81 -20.50
CA GLN A 152 -25.44 16.07 -19.96
C GLN A 152 -24.44 14.92 -20.18
N ARG A 153 -24.90 13.75 -20.65
CA ARG A 153 -24.07 12.54 -20.90
C ARG A 153 -23.22 12.12 -19.70
N ASP A 154 -23.70 12.37 -18.48
CA ASP A 154 -22.93 12.15 -17.26
C ASP A 154 -23.77 11.45 -16.18
N ILE A 155 -23.11 10.67 -15.34
CA ILE A 155 -23.68 9.82 -14.30
C ILE A 155 -23.18 10.32 -12.95
N GLY A 156 -24.00 11.13 -12.25
CA GLY A 156 -23.86 11.31 -10.81
C GLY A 156 -22.79 12.31 -10.31
N GLU A 157 -22.38 13.31 -11.10
CA GLU A 157 -21.54 14.43 -10.60
C GLU A 157 -22.33 15.65 -10.11
N ILE A 158 -23.63 15.72 -10.41
CA ILE A 158 -24.45 16.95 -10.21
C ILE A 158 -24.46 17.42 -8.75
N ALA A 159 -24.56 16.50 -7.79
CA ALA A 159 -24.65 16.88 -6.39
C ALA A 159 -23.35 17.54 -5.90
N LEU A 160 -22.20 16.96 -6.26
CA LEU A 160 -20.89 17.49 -5.89
C LEU A 160 -20.59 18.77 -6.65
N GLY A 161 -20.81 18.82 -7.96
CA GLY A 161 -20.66 20.04 -8.76
C GLY A 161 -21.51 21.21 -8.20
N ASN A 162 -22.73 20.93 -7.75
CA ASN A 162 -23.57 21.93 -7.09
C ASN A 162 -23.04 22.38 -5.72
N LEU A 163 -22.46 21.48 -4.92
CA LEU A 163 -21.78 21.84 -3.68
C LEU A 163 -20.53 22.69 -3.96
N MET A 164 -19.73 22.30 -4.96
CA MET A 164 -18.53 23.03 -5.37
C MET A 164 -18.91 24.42 -5.89
N ALA A 165 -19.96 24.55 -6.70
CA ALA A 165 -20.47 25.85 -7.14
C ALA A 165 -20.94 26.72 -5.97
N GLN A 166 -21.62 26.15 -4.97
CA GLN A 166 -22.01 26.86 -3.74
C GLN A 166 -20.84 27.23 -2.84
N LEU A 167 -19.75 26.45 -2.87
CA LEU A 167 -18.47 26.82 -2.26
C LEU A 167 -17.82 27.98 -3.01
N GLY A 168 -18.26 28.35 -4.21
CA GLY A 168 -17.79 29.57 -4.89
C GLY A 168 -16.42 29.43 -5.58
N PHE A 169 -16.06 28.24 -6.04
CA PHE A 169 -14.80 28.05 -6.80
C PHE A 169 -14.80 28.81 -8.13
N GLN A 170 -13.66 29.41 -8.47
CA GLN A 170 -13.41 29.99 -9.79
C GLN A 170 -12.62 29.02 -10.67
N GLU A 171 -12.88 29.01 -11.98
CA GLU A 171 -12.21 28.12 -12.94
C GLU A 171 -10.69 28.37 -13.02
N ALA A 172 -10.27 29.62 -12.77
CA ALA A 172 -8.87 30.02 -12.66
C ALA A 172 -8.11 29.37 -11.49
N ASN A 173 -8.83 28.81 -10.51
CA ASN A 173 -8.26 28.23 -9.29
C ASN A 173 -7.88 26.75 -9.44
N ARG A 174 -8.06 26.18 -10.64
CA ARG A 174 -7.74 24.78 -10.98
C ARG A 174 -6.25 24.54 -11.25
N HIS A 175 -5.34 24.95 -10.38
CA HIS A 175 -3.93 24.58 -10.52
C HIS A 175 -3.32 24.36 -9.14
N GLY A 176 -3.44 23.13 -8.63
CA GLY A 176 -2.77 22.73 -7.41
C GLY A 176 -1.26 22.73 -7.61
N LYS A 177 -0.52 23.27 -6.64
CA LYS A 177 0.93 23.07 -6.58
C LYS A 177 1.18 21.56 -6.56
N MET A 178 1.78 21.07 -7.65
CA MET A 178 2.27 19.72 -7.78
C MET A 178 3.21 19.44 -6.61
N MET A 179 3.01 18.30 -5.94
CA MET A 179 3.97 17.80 -4.96
C MET A 179 5.35 17.81 -5.61
N ARG A 180 6.39 18.10 -4.84
CA ARG A 180 7.73 17.95 -5.41
C ARG A 180 8.04 16.47 -5.59
N SER A 181 8.95 16.13 -6.50
CA SER A 181 9.32 14.73 -6.75
C SER A 181 9.85 14.02 -5.51
N ASP A 182 10.51 14.74 -4.61
CA ASP A 182 11.04 14.29 -3.31
C ASP A 182 9.98 14.18 -2.20
N GLU A 183 8.77 14.72 -2.42
CA GLU A 183 7.63 14.60 -1.50
C GLU A 183 6.77 13.35 -1.79
N TRP A 184 7.03 12.62 -2.88
CA TRP A 184 6.26 11.42 -3.21
C TRP A 184 6.71 10.20 -2.41
N PRO A 185 5.75 9.41 -1.88
CA PRO A 185 6.05 8.18 -1.17
C PRO A 185 6.69 7.17 -2.13
N LEU A 186 7.68 6.42 -1.63
CA LEU A 186 8.31 5.32 -2.36
C LEU A 186 7.58 4.01 -2.03
N GLN A 187 7.35 3.77 -0.75
CA GLN A 187 6.63 2.61 -0.24
C GLN A 187 5.19 2.96 0.08
N VAL A 188 4.25 2.27 -0.57
CA VAL A 188 2.81 2.49 -0.36
C VAL A 188 2.15 1.19 0.08
N VAL A 189 1.45 1.27 1.21
CA VAL A 189 0.54 0.21 1.66
C VAL A 189 -0.82 0.42 1.02
N PHE A 190 -1.40 -0.62 0.42
CA PHE A 190 -2.79 -0.57 -0.03
C PHE A 190 -3.71 -1.20 1.03
N ALA A 191 -4.57 -0.37 1.62
CA ALA A 191 -5.51 -0.78 2.64
C ALA A 191 -6.87 -1.15 2.01
N PRO A 192 -7.62 -2.09 2.62
CA PRO A 192 -8.86 -2.54 2.03
C PRO A 192 -9.90 -1.43 1.84
N LEU A 193 -10.69 -1.53 0.76
CA LEU A 193 -11.74 -0.54 0.48
C LEU A 193 -12.87 -0.63 1.51
N HIS A 194 -13.24 0.51 2.09
CA HIS A 194 -14.37 0.61 2.99
C HIS A 194 -15.70 0.39 2.24
N THR A 195 -16.39 -0.72 2.57
CA THR A 195 -17.71 -1.04 2.05
C THR A 195 -18.35 -2.19 2.83
N SER A 196 -19.67 -2.22 2.92
CA SER A 196 -20.45 -3.39 3.32
C SER A 196 -20.52 -4.46 2.21
N GLN A 197 -20.27 -4.10 0.95
CA GLN A 197 -20.36 -4.97 -0.22
C GLN A 197 -19.06 -5.76 -0.49
N LYS A 198 -18.67 -6.58 0.49
CA LYS A 198 -17.39 -7.33 0.49
C LYS A 198 -17.12 -8.17 -0.77
N ALA A 199 -18.17 -8.67 -1.42
CA ALA A 199 -18.05 -9.48 -2.64
C ALA A 199 -17.41 -8.74 -3.82
N LEU A 200 -17.44 -7.41 -3.84
CA LEU A 200 -16.89 -6.60 -4.92
C LEU A 200 -15.43 -6.20 -4.68
N VAL A 201 -15.03 -6.18 -3.42
CA VAL A 201 -13.76 -5.61 -2.97
C VAL A 201 -12.56 -6.30 -3.62
N GLY A 202 -12.51 -7.63 -3.58
CA GLY A 202 -11.35 -8.38 -4.06
C GLY A 202 -11.00 -8.14 -5.52
N GLY A 203 -12.01 -7.93 -6.39
CA GLY A 203 -11.80 -7.63 -7.81
C GLY A 203 -11.17 -6.25 -8.03
N TYR A 204 -11.75 -5.20 -7.44
CA TYR A 204 -11.23 -3.84 -7.55
C TYR A 204 -9.84 -3.72 -6.92
N GLU A 205 -9.66 -4.29 -5.74
CA GLU A 205 -8.39 -4.21 -5.05
C GLU A 205 -7.28 -4.92 -5.82
N ARG A 206 -7.56 -6.09 -6.40
CA ARG A 206 -6.60 -6.78 -7.27
C ARG A 206 -6.22 -5.92 -8.48
N LEU A 207 -7.19 -5.35 -9.17
CA LEU A 207 -6.95 -4.53 -10.36
C LEU A 207 -6.18 -3.25 -10.06
N ILE A 208 -6.53 -2.55 -8.98
CA ILE A 208 -5.83 -1.33 -8.54
C ILE A 208 -4.39 -1.69 -8.15
N ARG A 209 -4.18 -2.78 -7.38
CA ARG A 209 -2.84 -3.26 -7.01
C ARG A 209 -2.00 -3.62 -8.23
N GLU A 210 -2.54 -4.41 -9.14
CA GLU A 210 -1.85 -4.81 -10.38
C GLU A 210 -1.48 -3.60 -11.23
N GLY A 211 -2.37 -2.60 -11.34
CA GLY A 211 -2.09 -1.36 -12.07
C GLY A 211 -1.00 -0.51 -11.41
N MET A 212 -1.04 -0.34 -10.09
CA MET A 212 -0.02 0.42 -9.36
C MET A 212 1.38 -0.19 -9.50
N ILE A 213 1.48 -1.51 -9.41
CA ILE A 213 2.76 -2.23 -9.54
C ILE A 213 3.21 -2.25 -10.99
N GLY A 214 2.30 -2.58 -11.92
CA GLY A 214 2.60 -2.74 -13.34
C GLY A 214 3.08 -1.47 -14.02
N ASP A 215 2.64 -0.31 -13.53
CA ASP A 215 3.09 1.01 -14.00
C ASP A 215 4.32 1.52 -13.24
N GLY A 216 4.87 0.75 -12.29
CA GLY A 216 6.01 1.15 -11.46
C GLY A 216 5.70 2.31 -10.52
N LEU A 217 4.42 2.50 -10.15
CA LEU A 217 4.00 3.63 -9.34
C LEU A 217 4.49 3.50 -7.90
N PHE A 218 4.45 2.32 -7.29
CA PHE A 218 4.90 2.13 -5.90
C PHE A 218 5.36 0.69 -5.63
N ASP A 219 6.25 0.52 -4.66
CA ASP A 219 6.61 -0.80 -4.13
C ASP A 219 5.50 -1.35 -3.21
N ARG A 220 5.31 -2.67 -3.20
CA ARG A 220 4.14 -3.35 -2.60
C ARG A 220 4.32 -3.68 -1.13
N LEU A 221 3.36 -3.25 -0.30
CA LEU A 221 3.05 -3.81 1.02
C LEU A 221 1.54 -3.97 1.18
N ASP A 222 1.09 -5.14 1.63
CA ASP A 222 -0.35 -5.41 1.80
C ASP A 222 -0.79 -5.38 3.26
N MET A 223 -1.96 -4.79 3.48
CA MET A 223 -2.72 -4.91 4.72
C MET A 223 -3.77 -6.02 4.59
N SER A 224 -3.78 -6.95 5.54
CA SER A 224 -4.73 -8.07 5.57
C SER A 224 -6.04 -7.76 6.31
N GLN A 225 -6.12 -6.63 7.02
CA GLN A 225 -7.27 -6.29 7.87
C GLN A 225 -8.07 -5.10 7.33
N PRO A 226 -9.42 -5.17 7.41
CA PRO A 226 -10.28 -4.07 6.99
C PRO A 226 -10.09 -2.86 7.90
N ILE A 227 -9.99 -1.68 7.28
CA ILE A 227 -9.91 -0.40 7.97
C ILE A 227 -11.29 0.27 8.03
N GLY A 228 -11.48 1.16 9.00
CA GLY A 228 -12.66 2.03 9.06
C GLY A 228 -12.73 2.97 7.84
N ALA A 229 -13.81 3.73 7.72
CA ALA A 229 -13.97 4.73 6.65
C ALA A 229 -12.86 5.81 6.67
N ARG A 230 -12.21 6.00 7.82
CA ARG A 230 -11.06 6.87 8.02
C ARG A 230 -9.97 6.16 8.80
N LEU A 231 -8.72 6.44 8.45
CA LEU A 231 -7.53 5.93 9.15
C LEU A 231 -7.19 6.84 10.33
N SER A 232 -7.29 6.29 11.54
CA SER A 232 -6.82 6.98 12.73
C SER A 232 -5.32 7.22 12.67
N ALA A 233 -4.85 8.26 13.34
CA ALA A 233 -3.42 8.52 13.41
C ALA A 233 -2.64 7.40 14.10
N ALA A 234 -3.28 6.64 15.00
CA ALA A 234 -2.67 5.45 15.58
C ALA A 234 -2.42 4.38 14.49
N GLU A 235 -3.42 4.07 13.66
CA GLU A 235 -3.28 3.14 12.53
C GLU A 235 -2.22 3.63 11.52
N ARG A 236 -2.17 4.94 11.24
CA ARG A 236 -1.14 5.50 10.34
C ARG A 236 0.27 5.44 10.93
N MET A 237 0.43 5.77 12.21
CA MET A 237 1.72 5.67 12.91
C MET A 237 2.21 4.22 12.99
N LEU A 238 1.30 3.25 13.14
CA LEU A 238 1.64 1.83 13.08
C LEU A 238 2.20 1.43 11.72
N LEU A 239 1.79 2.08 10.62
CA LEU A 239 2.29 1.75 9.28
C LEU A 239 3.50 2.58 8.85
N ALA A 240 3.86 3.63 9.59
CA ALA A 240 4.93 4.56 9.24
C ALA A 240 6.34 3.93 9.20
N HIS A 241 6.55 2.77 9.85
CA HIS A 241 7.82 2.04 9.77
C HIS A 241 7.90 1.10 8.56
N ARG A 242 6.78 0.87 7.87
CA ARG A 242 6.69 -0.02 6.70
C ARG A 242 6.45 0.75 5.42
N ALA A 243 5.75 1.89 5.48
CA ALA A 243 5.41 2.66 4.30
C ALA A 243 5.36 4.16 4.57
N ASP A 244 5.70 4.91 3.53
CA ASP A 244 5.64 6.36 3.51
C ASP A 244 4.20 6.85 3.40
N ALA A 245 3.35 6.10 2.68
CA ALA A 245 1.95 6.41 2.52
C ALA A 245 1.03 5.18 2.47
N ILE A 246 -0.25 5.44 2.68
CA ILE A 246 -1.32 4.44 2.62
C ILE A 246 -2.31 4.87 1.54
N LEU A 247 -2.54 4.02 0.56
CA LEU A 247 -3.65 4.15 -0.37
C LEU A 247 -4.86 3.43 0.23
N CYS A 248 -5.93 4.17 0.48
CA CYS A 248 -7.19 3.64 1.01
C CYS A 248 -8.37 4.29 0.29
N GLY A 249 -9.59 3.89 0.62
CA GLY A 249 -10.76 4.45 -0.04
C GLY A 249 -12.05 3.77 0.34
N SER A 250 -13.07 4.04 -0.45
CA SER A 250 -14.40 3.45 -0.29
C SER A 250 -14.96 2.97 -1.63
N LEU A 251 -15.83 1.97 -1.54
CA LEU A 251 -16.56 1.41 -2.66
C LEU A 251 -18.06 1.49 -2.38
N MET A 252 -18.80 2.08 -3.31
CA MET A 252 -20.25 2.14 -3.26
C MET A 252 -20.84 1.46 -4.49
N ALA A 253 -21.82 0.58 -4.28
CA ALA A 253 -22.54 -0.04 -5.37
C ALA A 253 -24.05 0.03 -5.13
N THR A 254 -24.81 0.24 -6.20
CA THR A 254 -26.28 0.38 -6.14
C THR A 254 -26.95 -0.48 -7.20
N GLY A 255 -28.19 -0.90 -6.89
CA GLY A 255 -28.84 -1.97 -7.62
C GLY A 255 -30.34 -2.08 -7.37
N LYS A 256 -31.01 -2.91 -8.17
CA LYS A 256 -32.39 -3.35 -7.95
C LYS A 256 -32.44 -4.87 -8.05
N ASP A 257 -33.35 -5.50 -7.32
CA ASP A 257 -33.64 -6.94 -7.44
C ASP A 257 -32.39 -7.83 -7.35
N ASN A 258 -31.53 -7.56 -6.36
CA ASN A 258 -30.22 -8.21 -6.14
C ASN A 258 -29.19 -8.06 -7.28
N ALA A 259 -29.44 -7.23 -8.29
CA ALA A 259 -28.49 -6.93 -9.35
C ALA A 259 -27.78 -5.58 -9.11
N ILE A 260 -26.44 -5.59 -9.16
CA ILE A 260 -25.64 -4.37 -9.15
C ILE A 260 -25.70 -3.73 -10.53
N ASN A 261 -26.17 -2.48 -10.56
CA ASN A 261 -26.33 -1.71 -11.78
C ASN A 261 -25.28 -0.60 -11.89
N ALA A 262 -24.73 -0.16 -10.75
CA ALA A 262 -23.90 1.02 -10.65
C ALA A 262 -22.83 0.80 -9.58
N VAL A 263 -21.60 1.22 -9.84
CA VAL A 263 -20.47 1.16 -8.90
C VAL A 263 -19.67 2.45 -8.95
N GLY A 264 -19.19 2.90 -7.80
CA GLY A 264 -18.23 3.98 -7.67
C GLY A 264 -17.13 3.58 -6.70
N VAL A 265 -15.92 4.01 -7.00
CA VAL A 265 -14.74 3.83 -6.14
C VAL A 265 -14.09 5.20 -5.98
N ALA A 266 -13.75 5.54 -4.74
CA ALA A 266 -13.02 6.75 -4.40
C ALA A 266 -11.82 6.38 -3.54
N LEU A 267 -10.65 6.89 -3.90
CA LEU A 267 -9.36 6.59 -3.30
C LEU A 267 -8.72 7.85 -2.73
N ARG A 268 -7.90 7.65 -1.69
CA ARG A 268 -7.04 8.65 -1.05
C ARG A 268 -5.68 8.03 -0.76
N LEU A 269 -4.62 8.73 -1.16
CA LEU A 269 -3.24 8.42 -0.76
C LEU A 269 -2.88 9.34 0.41
N ILE A 270 -2.51 8.76 1.54
CA ILE A 270 -2.33 9.48 2.81
C ILE A 270 -0.93 9.26 3.33
N ASP A 271 -0.21 10.34 3.62
CA ASP A 271 1.09 10.31 4.28
C ASP A 271 0.98 9.71 5.69
N THR A 272 1.78 8.69 6.00
CA THR A 272 1.68 7.96 7.27
C THR A 272 2.03 8.85 8.46
N SER A 273 3.02 9.71 8.32
CA SER A 273 3.54 10.55 9.41
C SER A 273 2.61 11.73 9.76
N SER A 274 2.17 12.49 8.76
CA SER A 274 1.49 13.77 8.91
C SER A 274 -0.02 13.68 8.80
N GLY A 275 -0.52 12.62 8.14
CA GLY A 275 -1.93 12.44 7.80
C GLY A 275 -2.40 13.32 6.66
N ARG A 276 -1.47 13.97 5.97
CA ARG A 276 -1.78 14.77 4.80
C ARG A 276 -2.28 13.86 3.67
N VAL A 277 -3.38 14.26 3.04
CA VAL A 277 -3.85 13.62 1.81
C VAL A 277 -2.95 14.12 0.67
N LEU A 278 -2.20 13.18 0.09
CA LEU A 278 -1.21 13.39 -0.97
C LEU A 278 -1.84 13.32 -2.36
N TRP A 279 -2.84 12.46 -2.51
CA TRP A 279 -3.64 12.35 -3.73
C TRP A 279 -5.03 11.84 -3.39
N ALA A 280 -6.03 12.19 -4.20
CA ALA A 280 -7.36 11.60 -4.15
C ALA A 280 -7.91 11.52 -5.57
N GLY A 281 -8.72 10.49 -5.82
CA GLY A 281 -9.31 10.26 -7.12
C GLY A 281 -10.55 9.39 -6.98
N SER A 282 -11.59 9.71 -7.72
CA SER A 282 -12.83 8.95 -7.76
C SER A 282 -13.26 8.68 -9.19
N ALA A 283 -13.82 7.50 -9.40
CA ALA A 283 -14.39 7.07 -10.67
C ALA A 283 -15.62 6.23 -10.42
N ASN A 284 -16.60 6.31 -11.32
CA ASN A 284 -17.85 5.59 -11.20
C ASN A 284 -18.35 5.17 -12.58
N GLY A 285 -19.26 4.21 -12.59
CA GLY A 285 -19.93 3.82 -13.81
C GLY A 285 -21.14 2.93 -13.58
N ARG A 286 -21.81 2.62 -14.69
CA ARG A 286 -23.11 1.97 -14.70
C ARG A 286 -23.21 0.99 -15.86
N ARG A 287 -23.84 -0.15 -15.62
CA ARG A 287 -24.22 -1.11 -16.68
C ARG A 287 -25.36 -0.51 -17.50
N VAL A 288 -25.18 -0.47 -18.82
CA VAL A 288 -26.18 0.07 -19.76
C VAL A 288 -27.14 -1.04 -20.18
N TRP A 289 -26.63 -2.26 -20.38
CA TRP A 289 -27.41 -3.42 -20.80
C TRP A 289 -27.30 -4.57 -19.80
N ARG A 290 -28.36 -5.40 -19.71
CA ARG A 290 -28.42 -6.57 -18.83
C ARG A 290 -27.30 -7.61 -19.09
N LYS A 291 -26.70 -7.58 -20.29
CA LYS A 291 -25.62 -8.49 -20.72
C LYS A 291 -24.21 -7.94 -20.51
N ASP A 292 -24.03 -6.65 -20.17
CA ASP A 292 -22.71 -6.07 -19.94
C ASP A 292 -22.03 -6.81 -18.78
N ARG A 293 -20.76 -7.19 -18.94
CA ARG A 293 -20.02 -7.86 -17.85
C ARG A 293 -19.62 -6.84 -16.81
N PHE A 294 -19.83 -7.19 -15.55
CA PHE A 294 -19.43 -6.37 -14.43
C PHE A 294 -17.90 -6.19 -14.36
N ASP A 295 -17.15 -7.19 -14.83
CA ASP A 295 -15.69 -7.15 -14.89
C ASP A 295 -15.18 -6.02 -15.81
N ASP A 296 -15.86 -5.77 -16.94
CA ASP A 296 -15.50 -4.69 -17.87
C ASP A 296 -15.65 -3.30 -17.20
N LEU A 297 -16.71 -3.13 -16.39
CA LEU A 297 -16.93 -1.92 -15.60
C LEU A 297 -15.85 -1.76 -14.52
N SER A 298 -15.52 -2.84 -13.82
CA SER A 298 -14.50 -2.84 -12.76
C SER A 298 -13.12 -2.51 -13.30
N GLN A 299 -12.78 -3.08 -14.46
CA GLN A 299 -11.55 -2.80 -15.18
C GLN A 299 -11.45 -1.32 -15.57
N THR A 300 -12.54 -0.75 -16.10
CA THR A 300 -12.56 0.65 -16.54
C THR A 300 -12.31 1.61 -15.37
N ILE A 301 -13.06 1.44 -14.28
CA ILE A 301 -12.92 2.27 -13.08
C ILE A 301 -11.51 2.14 -12.48
N ALA A 302 -11.00 0.91 -12.34
CA ALA A 302 -9.65 0.69 -11.80
C ALA A 302 -8.57 1.32 -12.69
N THR A 303 -8.68 1.17 -14.02
CA THR A 303 -7.73 1.74 -14.98
C THR A 303 -7.72 3.27 -14.91
N GLU A 304 -8.90 3.89 -14.82
CA GLU A 304 -9.02 5.35 -14.70
C GLU A 304 -8.37 5.88 -13.42
N LEU A 305 -8.60 5.22 -12.28
CA LEU A 305 -8.02 5.60 -11.00
C LEU A 305 -6.50 5.46 -10.99
N VAL A 306 -5.98 4.33 -11.49
CA VAL A 306 -4.53 4.10 -11.60
C VAL A 306 -3.89 5.10 -12.56
N ALA A 307 -4.51 5.38 -13.70
CA ALA A 307 -4.02 6.38 -14.64
C ALA A 307 -4.03 7.80 -14.05
N GLY A 308 -5.07 8.14 -13.27
CA GLY A 308 -5.16 9.40 -12.55
C GLY A 308 -4.02 9.57 -11.54
N LEU A 309 -3.75 8.53 -10.75
CA LEU A 309 -2.63 8.50 -9.80
C LEU A 309 -1.28 8.58 -10.52
N ALA A 310 -1.11 7.80 -11.58
CA ALA A 310 0.08 7.79 -12.42
C ALA A 310 0.38 9.15 -13.02
N LYS A 311 -0.63 9.85 -13.53
CA LYS A 311 -0.49 11.17 -14.16
C LYS A 311 0.00 12.23 -13.19
N VAL A 312 -0.48 12.22 -11.94
CA VAL A 312 -0.01 13.20 -10.94
C VAL A 312 1.41 12.85 -10.49
N LYS A 313 1.72 11.56 -10.28
CA LYS A 313 3.09 11.12 -9.96
C LYS A 313 4.05 11.46 -11.10
N SER A 314 3.72 11.13 -12.34
CA SER A 314 4.58 11.41 -13.50
C SER A 314 4.70 12.90 -13.78
N GLY A 315 3.62 13.68 -13.67
CA GLY A 315 3.68 15.14 -13.86
C GLY A 315 4.63 15.82 -12.88
N THR A 316 4.53 15.49 -11.59
CA THR A 316 5.38 16.09 -10.54
C THR A 316 6.85 15.74 -10.70
N GLN A 317 7.11 14.51 -11.16
CA GLN A 317 8.46 14.03 -11.38
C GLN A 317 9.03 14.53 -12.71
N THR A 318 8.21 14.66 -13.77
CA THR A 318 8.61 15.29 -15.04
C THR A 318 8.92 16.76 -14.86
N ASP A 319 8.23 17.52 -14.01
CA ASP A 319 8.59 18.91 -13.73
C ASP A 319 9.96 19.05 -13.04
N ALA A 320 10.25 18.18 -12.06
CA ALA A 320 11.57 18.16 -11.40
C ALA A 320 12.67 17.62 -12.32
N TRP A 321 12.34 16.66 -13.19
CA TRP A 321 13.22 16.02 -14.15
C TRP A 321 13.52 16.88 -15.38
N ALA A 322 12.52 17.57 -15.93
CA ALA A 322 12.64 18.47 -17.08
C ALA A 322 13.53 19.67 -16.75
N ASN A 323 13.62 20.05 -15.47
CA ASN A 323 14.50 21.10 -15.00
C ASN A 323 15.95 20.64 -14.75
N GLN A 324 16.26 19.35 -14.92
CA GLN A 324 17.65 18.87 -14.86
C GLN A 324 18.35 19.08 -16.22
N PRO A 325 19.60 19.58 -16.22
CA PRO A 325 20.36 19.75 -17.45
C PRO A 325 20.47 18.41 -18.20
N GLU A 326 20.37 18.46 -19.53
CA GLU A 326 20.48 17.27 -20.35
C GLU A 326 21.91 16.69 -20.26
N PRO A 327 22.04 15.37 -19.97
CA PRO A 327 23.32 14.71 -20.08
C PRO A 327 23.91 14.85 -21.47
N GLN A 328 25.23 15.04 -21.55
CA GLN A 328 25.94 15.27 -22.81
C GLN A 328 26.64 14.00 -23.32
N ASP A 329 26.63 12.93 -22.54
CA ASP A 329 27.32 11.67 -22.83
C ASP A 329 26.48 10.45 -22.44
N GLY A 330 26.91 9.29 -22.93
CA GLY A 330 26.24 8.01 -22.68
C GLY A 330 26.15 7.65 -21.19
N PRO A 331 27.25 7.71 -20.41
CA PRO A 331 27.21 7.43 -18.97
C PRO A 331 26.27 8.35 -18.19
N GLY A 332 26.19 9.63 -18.55
CA GLY A 332 25.25 10.57 -17.96
C GLY A 332 23.80 10.18 -18.25
N TRP A 333 23.48 9.76 -19.48
CA TRP A 333 22.15 9.24 -19.82
C TRP A 333 21.83 7.91 -19.13
N VAL A 334 22.80 7.00 -18.96
CA VAL A 334 22.64 5.77 -18.17
C VAL A 334 22.32 6.12 -16.72
N ASN A 335 23.13 6.97 -16.08
CA ASN A 335 22.92 7.37 -14.69
C ASN A 335 21.55 8.05 -14.51
N ARG A 336 21.17 8.91 -15.46
CA ARG A 336 19.86 9.53 -15.52
C ARG A 336 18.75 8.46 -15.57
N GLY A 337 18.85 7.48 -16.47
CA GLY A 337 17.91 6.35 -16.55
C GLY A 337 17.84 5.51 -15.27
N MET A 338 18.97 5.27 -14.61
CA MET A 338 19.03 4.53 -13.33
C MET A 338 18.28 5.26 -12.22
N VAL A 339 18.52 6.56 -12.06
CA VAL A 339 17.81 7.39 -11.08
C VAL A 339 16.30 7.43 -11.37
N ALA A 340 15.91 7.55 -12.64
CA ALA A 340 14.50 7.48 -13.03
C ALA A 340 13.88 6.12 -12.70
N LEU A 341 14.60 5.03 -12.97
CA LEU A 341 14.16 3.67 -12.67
C LEU A 341 13.99 3.44 -11.16
N GLU A 342 14.93 3.91 -10.32
CA GLU A 342 14.83 3.86 -8.86
C GLU A 342 13.60 4.61 -8.33
N ARG A 343 13.21 5.71 -8.98
CA ARG A 343 12.01 6.49 -8.64
C ARG A 343 10.69 5.91 -9.19
N GLY A 344 10.78 4.84 -9.98
CA GLY A 344 9.65 4.21 -10.65
C GLY A 344 9.15 4.98 -11.89
N LEU A 345 9.95 5.91 -12.43
CA LEU A 345 9.65 6.63 -13.67
C LEU A 345 9.98 5.78 -14.89
N LEU A 346 9.17 4.74 -15.12
CA LEU A 346 9.47 3.76 -16.16
C LEU A 346 9.56 4.39 -17.56
N SER A 347 8.73 5.39 -17.87
CA SER A 347 8.76 6.08 -19.17
C SER A 347 9.99 6.98 -19.34
N ASP A 348 10.36 7.75 -18.31
CA ASP A 348 11.55 8.62 -18.38
C ASP A 348 12.85 7.79 -18.35
N ALA A 349 12.85 6.69 -17.59
CA ALA A 349 13.94 5.72 -17.60
C ALA A 349 14.10 5.09 -18.98
N GLU A 350 13.01 4.66 -19.61
CA GLU A 350 12.99 4.16 -20.98
C GLU A 350 13.59 5.19 -21.96
N GLU A 351 13.14 6.44 -21.92
CA GLU A 351 13.68 7.50 -22.78
C GLU A 351 15.18 7.73 -22.54
N ALA A 352 15.61 7.83 -21.28
CA ALA A 352 17.00 8.06 -20.93
C ALA A 352 17.91 6.90 -21.39
N PHE A 353 17.49 5.65 -21.22
CA PHE A 353 18.25 4.50 -21.69
C PHE A 353 18.25 4.37 -23.22
N LEU A 354 17.16 4.74 -23.91
CA LEU A 354 17.14 4.82 -25.38
C LEU A 354 18.08 5.91 -25.90
N LYS A 355 18.18 7.05 -25.21
CA LYS A 355 19.20 8.07 -25.53
C LYS A 355 20.60 7.54 -25.27
N ALA A 356 20.83 6.89 -24.13
CA ALA A 356 22.12 6.29 -23.80
C ALA A 356 22.56 5.22 -24.82
N GLU A 357 21.63 4.43 -25.38
CA GLU A 357 21.90 3.45 -26.44
C GLU A 357 22.56 4.06 -27.67
N SER A 358 22.29 5.34 -27.96
CA SER A 358 22.89 6.03 -29.12
C SER A 358 24.36 6.45 -28.92
N PHE A 359 24.89 6.36 -27.69
CA PHE A 359 26.28 6.71 -27.38
C PHE A 359 27.20 5.50 -27.39
N GLU A 360 28.38 5.66 -27.99
CA GLU A 360 29.41 4.63 -28.01
C GLU A 360 29.86 4.28 -26.58
N GLY A 361 30.03 2.98 -26.30
CA GLY A 361 30.46 2.48 -25.00
C GLY A 361 29.37 2.37 -23.92
N SER A 362 28.14 2.81 -24.17
CA SER A 362 27.03 2.72 -23.19
C SER A 362 26.02 1.62 -23.48
N ALA A 363 26.14 0.91 -24.61
CA ALA A 363 25.15 -0.05 -25.08
C ALA A 363 24.77 -1.13 -24.06
N VAL A 364 25.75 -1.75 -23.36
CA VAL A 364 25.50 -2.81 -22.37
C VAL A 364 24.62 -2.30 -21.23
N LEU A 365 24.98 -1.16 -20.62
CA LEU A 365 24.26 -0.58 -19.50
C LEU A 365 22.88 -0.03 -19.92
N SER A 366 22.77 0.49 -21.15
CA SER A 366 21.48 0.91 -21.71
C SER A 366 20.53 -0.28 -21.91
N TYR A 367 21.02 -1.39 -22.47
CA TYR A 367 20.22 -2.61 -22.63
C TYR A 367 19.84 -3.22 -21.29
N GLU A 368 20.75 -3.25 -20.32
CA GLU A 368 20.45 -3.65 -18.95
C GLU A 368 19.32 -2.78 -18.36
N GLY A 369 19.46 -1.46 -18.45
CA GLY A 369 18.47 -0.50 -17.99
C GLY A 369 17.10 -0.70 -18.62
N LEU A 370 17.04 -0.86 -19.95
CA LEU A 370 15.79 -1.16 -20.67
C LEU A 370 15.20 -2.51 -20.26
N GLY A 371 16.05 -3.54 -20.08
CA GLY A 371 15.64 -4.84 -19.55
C GLY A 371 14.92 -4.69 -18.21
N ARG A 372 15.50 -3.94 -17.28
CA ARG A 372 14.90 -3.68 -15.96
C ARG A 372 13.61 -2.86 -16.03
N VAL A 373 13.54 -1.85 -16.91
CA VAL A 373 12.32 -1.07 -17.15
C VAL A 373 11.18 -1.98 -17.60
N TYR A 374 11.40 -2.84 -18.60
CA TYR A 374 10.35 -3.73 -19.10
C TYR A 374 10.06 -4.90 -18.15
N ALA A 375 11.02 -5.33 -17.33
CA ALA A 375 10.81 -6.36 -16.32
C ALA A 375 9.77 -5.91 -15.28
N ARG A 376 9.74 -4.61 -14.95
CA ARG A 376 8.74 -4.01 -14.05
C ARG A 376 7.34 -3.88 -14.67
N ARG A 377 7.16 -4.18 -15.96
CA ARG A 377 5.87 -4.14 -16.66
C ARG A 377 5.41 -5.57 -16.98
N PRO A 378 4.48 -6.19 -16.22
CA PRO A 378 4.11 -7.60 -16.36
C PRO A 378 3.74 -8.04 -17.79
N ALA A 379 3.06 -7.16 -18.55
CA ALA A 379 2.67 -7.41 -19.94
C ALA A 379 3.85 -7.39 -20.94
N LEU A 380 5.01 -6.86 -20.56
CA LEU A 380 6.17 -6.64 -21.43
C LEU A 380 7.40 -7.46 -21.01
N ARG A 381 7.24 -8.47 -20.15
CA ARG A 381 8.36 -9.33 -19.69
C ARG A 381 9.14 -10.01 -20.82
N GLN A 382 8.51 -10.32 -21.95
CA GLN A 382 9.21 -10.83 -23.14
C GLN A 382 10.16 -9.80 -23.76
N ARG A 383 9.81 -8.51 -23.71
CA ARG A 383 10.67 -7.42 -24.16
C ARG A 383 11.85 -7.23 -23.20
N ALA A 384 11.63 -7.41 -21.90
CA ALA A 384 12.70 -7.41 -20.91
C ALA A 384 13.77 -8.47 -21.22
N ILE A 385 13.33 -9.71 -21.48
CA ILE A 385 14.22 -10.81 -21.89
C ILE A 385 15.02 -10.44 -23.14
N SER A 386 14.38 -9.84 -24.16
CA SER A 386 15.07 -9.43 -25.38
C SER A 386 16.18 -8.40 -25.12
N TYR A 387 15.97 -7.45 -24.22
CA TYR A 387 17.00 -6.46 -23.87
C TYR A 387 18.10 -7.03 -23.00
N PHE A 388 17.78 -7.87 -22.01
CA PHE A 388 18.81 -8.58 -21.25
C PHE A 388 19.66 -9.48 -22.15
N TYR A 389 19.05 -10.15 -23.12
CA TYR A 389 19.76 -10.94 -24.11
C TYR A 389 20.74 -10.07 -24.94
N ARG A 390 20.34 -8.89 -25.40
CA ARG A 390 21.24 -7.94 -26.09
C ARG A 390 22.38 -7.46 -25.18
N ALA A 391 22.11 -7.22 -23.91
CA ALA A 391 23.13 -6.85 -22.92
C ALA A 391 24.17 -7.98 -22.75
N ILE A 392 23.69 -9.23 -22.63
CA ILE A 392 24.53 -10.43 -22.51
C ILE A 392 25.34 -10.69 -23.79
N GLU A 393 24.76 -10.50 -24.98
CA GLU A 393 25.51 -10.64 -26.24
C GLU A 393 26.67 -9.65 -26.35
N ALA A 394 26.49 -8.45 -25.79
CA ALA A 394 27.51 -7.42 -25.77
C ALA A 394 28.57 -7.66 -24.67
N ASP A 395 28.21 -8.27 -23.54
CA ASP A 395 29.14 -8.71 -22.49
C ASP A 395 28.68 -10.02 -21.83
N THR A 396 29.31 -11.12 -22.23
CA THR A 396 28.99 -12.47 -21.76
C THR A 396 29.57 -12.79 -20.39
N THR A 397 30.36 -11.89 -19.79
CA THR A 397 31.08 -12.12 -18.53
C THR A 397 30.35 -11.55 -17.31
N ARG A 398 29.20 -10.91 -17.52
CA ARG A 398 28.40 -10.26 -16.47
C ARG A 398 27.38 -11.22 -15.85
N ALA A 399 27.74 -11.87 -14.74
CA ALA A 399 26.88 -12.81 -14.01
C ALA A 399 25.54 -12.18 -13.58
N ASP A 400 25.55 -10.90 -13.25
CA ASP A 400 24.36 -10.14 -12.84
C ASP A 400 23.33 -9.99 -13.97
N LEU A 401 23.73 -9.89 -15.24
CA LEU A 401 22.80 -9.85 -16.37
C LEU A 401 22.07 -11.19 -16.55
N TYR A 402 22.77 -12.31 -16.36
CA TYR A 402 22.14 -13.63 -16.36
C TYR A 402 21.17 -13.76 -15.19
N TYR A 403 21.53 -13.32 -13.99
CA TYR A 403 20.62 -13.29 -12.85
C TYR A 403 19.36 -12.46 -13.11
N GLN A 404 19.51 -11.23 -13.62
CA GLN A 404 18.38 -10.35 -13.91
C GLN A 404 17.43 -10.98 -14.93
N MET A 405 17.97 -11.62 -15.98
CA MET A 405 17.16 -12.37 -16.93
C MET A 405 16.48 -13.61 -16.31
N ALA A 406 17.18 -14.34 -15.45
CA ALA A 406 16.62 -15.48 -14.72
C ALA A 406 15.47 -15.06 -13.80
N SER A 407 15.58 -13.92 -13.12
CA SER A 407 14.51 -13.34 -12.30
C SER A 407 13.25 -13.07 -13.11
N VAL A 408 13.39 -12.58 -14.36
CA VAL A 408 12.22 -12.40 -15.23
C VAL A 408 11.59 -13.75 -15.59
N TYR A 409 12.39 -14.79 -15.86
CA TYR A 409 11.86 -16.14 -16.10
C TYR A 409 11.20 -16.75 -14.86
N PHE A 410 11.73 -16.48 -13.66
CA PHE A 410 11.14 -16.84 -12.38
C PHE A 410 9.74 -16.23 -12.22
N ASP A 411 9.57 -14.96 -12.57
CA ASP A 411 8.29 -14.24 -12.50
C ASP A 411 7.27 -14.73 -13.54
N ILE A 412 7.74 -15.19 -14.70
CA ILE A 412 6.87 -15.84 -15.71
C ILE A 412 6.50 -17.26 -15.25
N GLY A 413 7.31 -17.89 -14.40
CA GLY A 413 7.11 -19.25 -13.93
C GLY A 413 7.61 -20.31 -14.91
N THR A 414 8.68 -20.04 -15.66
CA THR A 414 9.25 -21.02 -16.61
C THR A 414 10.55 -21.64 -16.11
N SER A 415 10.77 -22.92 -16.42
CA SER A 415 11.98 -23.66 -16.02
C SER A 415 13.28 -23.10 -16.59
N GLN A 416 13.20 -22.22 -17.59
CA GLN A 416 14.36 -21.50 -18.13
C GLN A 416 15.07 -20.66 -17.07
N CYS A 417 14.36 -20.27 -15.99
CA CYS A 417 14.98 -19.66 -14.81
C CYS A 417 16.20 -20.46 -14.31
N VAL A 418 16.08 -21.79 -14.25
CA VAL A 418 17.13 -22.66 -13.71
C VAL A 418 18.38 -22.64 -14.58
N ASP A 419 18.21 -22.80 -15.90
CA ASP A 419 19.32 -22.82 -16.86
C ASP A 419 20.06 -21.48 -16.86
N ILE A 420 19.33 -20.37 -16.83
CA ILE A 420 19.91 -19.04 -16.88
C ILE A 420 20.58 -18.65 -15.56
N ALA A 421 19.96 -18.94 -14.41
CA ALA A 421 20.59 -18.71 -13.11
C ALA A 421 21.84 -19.56 -12.91
N SER A 422 21.85 -20.79 -13.41
CA SER A 422 23.03 -21.68 -13.38
C SER A 422 24.20 -21.11 -14.19
N ARG A 423 23.93 -20.37 -15.28
CA ARG A 423 24.98 -19.65 -16.02
C ARG A 423 25.56 -18.49 -15.22
N ALA A 424 24.74 -17.75 -14.47
CA ALA A 424 25.25 -16.72 -13.57
C ALA A 424 26.24 -17.30 -12.56
N ILE A 425 25.89 -18.43 -11.94
CA ILE A 425 26.76 -19.17 -11.01
C ILE A 425 28.05 -19.67 -11.67
N ALA A 426 27.97 -20.16 -12.92
CA ALA A 426 29.14 -20.63 -13.65
C ALA A 426 30.13 -19.51 -14.00
N ILE A 427 29.65 -18.28 -14.14
CA ILE A 427 30.46 -17.10 -14.41
C ILE A 427 31.07 -16.56 -13.12
N ASP A 428 30.26 -16.41 -12.07
CA ASP A 428 30.70 -15.98 -10.75
C ASP A 428 30.06 -16.86 -9.67
N SER A 429 30.86 -17.77 -9.11
CA SER A 429 30.42 -18.68 -8.05
C SER A 429 30.34 -18.02 -6.67
N THR A 430 30.79 -16.77 -6.54
CA THR A 430 30.66 -15.96 -5.32
C THR A 430 29.45 -15.04 -5.34
N TYR A 431 28.76 -14.93 -6.49
CA TYR A 431 27.55 -14.14 -6.59
C TYR A 431 26.38 -14.86 -5.93
N SER A 432 25.89 -14.31 -4.81
CA SER A 432 24.92 -14.96 -3.94
C SER A 432 23.49 -15.00 -4.52
N ALA A 433 23.04 -13.91 -5.16
CA ALA A 433 21.64 -13.77 -5.60
C ALA A 433 21.07 -14.92 -6.47
N PRO A 434 21.81 -15.51 -7.44
CA PRO A 434 21.36 -16.70 -8.17
C PRO A 434 21.07 -17.92 -7.30
N TYR A 435 21.84 -18.14 -6.23
CA TYR A 435 21.60 -19.26 -5.31
C TYR A 435 20.29 -19.09 -4.56
N GLN A 436 19.99 -17.87 -4.08
CA GLN A 436 18.70 -17.57 -3.44
C GLN A 436 17.54 -17.79 -4.41
N LEU A 437 17.65 -17.30 -5.64
CA LEU A 437 16.61 -17.44 -6.68
C LEU A 437 16.32 -18.91 -7.00
N LEU A 438 17.36 -19.74 -7.10
CA LEU A 438 17.21 -21.19 -7.30
C LEU A 438 16.60 -21.87 -6.07
N GLY A 439 17.02 -21.47 -4.86
CA GLY A 439 16.39 -21.92 -3.61
C GLY A 439 14.89 -21.64 -3.58
N ASP A 440 14.49 -20.41 -3.94
CA ASP A 440 13.09 -20.00 -4.04
C ASP A 440 12.36 -20.81 -5.13
N TRP A 441 13.00 -21.04 -6.28
CA TRP A 441 12.40 -21.81 -7.39
C TRP A 441 12.08 -23.25 -7.00
N PHE A 442 13.01 -23.93 -6.33
CA PHE A 442 12.82 -25.32 -5.91
C PHE A 442 11.98 -25.45 -4.63
N ALA A 443 11.88 -24.40 -3.83
CA ALA A 443 11.06 -24.39 -2.62
C ALA A 443 9.56 -24.11 -2.89
N ARG A 444 9.24 -23.49 -4.05
CA ARG A 444 7.88 -23.10 -4.45
C ARG A 444 6.91 -24.27 -4.35
N ASP A 445 5.78 -24.02 -3.69
CA ASP A 445 4.67 -24.95 -3.51
C ASP A 445 3.51 -24.50 -4.40
N ASP A 446 3.66 -24.67 -5.71
CA ASP A 446 2.64 -24.32 -6.70
C ASP A 446 1.96 -25.59 -7.21
N PHE A 447 0.61 -25.64 -7.16
CA PHE A 447 -0.23 -26.80 -7.51
C PHE A 447 0.00 -27.35 -8.93
N TYR A 448 0.62 -26.55 -9.83
CA TYR A 448 0.92 -26.91 -11.21
C TYR A 448 2.42 -27.05 -11.52
N ALA A 449 3.31 -26.82 -10.56
CA ALA A 449 4.76 -26.84 -10.78
C ALA A 449 5.39 -28.16 -10.32
N LEU A 450 6.08 -28.86 -11.23
CA LEU A 450 6.95 -30.01 -10.93
C LEU A 450 8.26 -29.59 -10.21
N SER A 451 8.35 -28.36 -9.69
CA SER A 451 9.60 -27.76 -9.20
C SER A 451 9.89 -28.02 -7.72
N GLN A 452 8.95 -28.56 -6.95
CA GLN A 452 9.17 -28.81 -5.53
C GLN A 452 10.22 -29.92 -5.33
N ASP A 453 11.45 -29.50 -5.05
CA ASP A 453 12.56 -30.35 -4.65
C ASP A 453 13.21 -29.74 -3.42
N ASN A 454 12.70 -30.13 -2.26
CA ASN A 454 13.17 -29.62 -0.98
C ASN A 454 14.67 -29.89 -0.74
N THR A 455 15.20 -30.99 -1.28
CA THR A 455 16.62 -31.34 -1.14
C THR A 455 17.48 -30.35 -1.90
N THR A 456 17.11 -30.09 -3.15
CA THR A 456 17.82 -29.12 -4.01
C THR A 456 17.65 -27.70 -3.47
N ALA A 457 16.45 -27.32 -3.00
CA ALA A 457 16.21 -26.03 -2.37
C ALA A 457 17.09 -25.81 -1.14
N ALA A 458 17.15 -26.79 -0.22
CA ALA A 458 17.99 -26.71 0.97
C ALA A 458 19.47 -26.56 0.62
N ALA A 459 19.95 -27.27 -0.42
CA ALA A 459 21.34 -27.14 -0.88
C ALA A 459 21.65 -25.72 -1.39
N TYR A 460 20.77 -25.13 -2.21
CA TYR A 460 20.93 -23.77 -2.71
C TYR A 460 20.88 -22.71 -1.60
N TYR A 461 19.92 -22.80 -0.67
CA TYR A 461 19.89 -21.89 0.48
C TYR A 461 21.11 -22.04 1.38
N THR A 462 21.58 -23.27 1.62
CA THR A 462 22.80 -23.51 2.41
C THR A 462 24.00 -22.83 1.75
N HIS A 463 24.12 -22.92 0.42
CA HIS A 463 25.21 -22.27 -0.30
C HIS A 463 25.06 -20.74 -0.29
N TYR A 464 23.86 -20.21 -0.49
CA TYR A 464 23.58 -18.78 -0.35
C TYR A 464 24.02 -18.25 1.02
N LEU A 465 23.65 -18.94 2.10
CA LEU A 465 24.00 -18.59 3.47
C LEU A 465 25.49 -18.76 3.80
N SER A 466 26.24 -19.51 2.98
CA SER A 466 27.70 -19.54 3.10
C SER A 466 28.36 -18.25 2.58
N LEU A 467 27.65 -17.51 1.71
CA LEU A 467 28.06 -16.22 1.15
C LEU A 467 27.46 -15.06 1.96
N GLU A 468 26.20 -15.18 2.40
CA GLU A 468 25.45 -14.18 3.17
C GLU A 468 25.03 -14.76 4.54
N PRO A 469 25.96 -14.88 5.51
CA PRO A 469 25.76 -15.68 6.73
C PRO A 469 24.80 -15.12 7.77
N ASP A 470 24.36 -13.88 7.62
CA ASP A 470 23.53 -13.13 8.58
C ASP A 470 22.14 -12.77 8.00
N ASP A 471 21.76 -13.30 6.82
CA ASP A 471 20.44 -13.08 6.20
C ASP A 471 19.34 -13.90 6.90
N VAL A 472 18.55 -13.22 7.74
CA VAL A 472 17.47 -13.83 8.53
C VAL A 472 16.37 -14.44 7.65
N ASP A 473 16.02 -13.80 6.54
CA ASP A 473 14.95 -14.28 5.65
C ASP A 473 15.37 -15.60 4.99
N ALA A 474 16.60 -15.68 4.50
CA ALA A 474 17.13 -16.88 3.88
C ALA A 474 17.31 -18.05 4.87
N VAL A 475 17.76 -17.80 6.09
CA VAL A 475 17.81 -18.84 7.14
C VAL A 475 16.41 -19.33 7.50
N THR A 476 15.41 -18.44 7.50
CA THR A 476 14.01 -18.80 7.76
C THR A 476 13.44 -19.67 6.64
N LYS A 477 13.69 -19.31 5.38
CA LYS A 477 13.34 -20.12 4.21
C LYS A 477 13.99 -21.51 4.26
N LEU A 478 15.28 -21.59 4.60
CA LEU A 478 15.97 -22.86 4.80
C LEU A 478 15.32 -23.68 5.93
N GLY A 479 15.04 -23.06 7.07
CA GLY A 479 14.37 -23.68 8.22
C GLY A 479 13.03 -24.33 7.84
N ALA A 480 12.21 -23.62 7.08
CA ALA A 480 10.92 -24.13 6.58
C ALA A 480 11.10 -25.32 5.61
N VAL A 481 12.10 -25.28 4.73
CA VAL A 481 12.44 -26.41 3.83
C VAL A 481 12.88 -27.62 4.65
N LEU A 482 13.76 -27.44 5.64
CA LEU A 482 14.25 -28.54 6.49
C LEU A 482 13.14 -29.17 7.34
N LEU A 483 12.17 -28.37 7.82
CA LEU A 483 11.00 -28.89 8.51
C LEU A 483 10.10 -29.74 7.60
N ARG A 484 9.91 -29.36 6.33
CA ARG A 484 9.20 -30.19 5.34
C ARG A 484 9.93 -31.48 5.02
N MET A 485 11.26 -31.47 5.05
CA MET A 485 12.10 -32.67 4.90
C MET A 485 12.18 -33.53 6.15
N GLU A 486 11.69 -33.02 7.29
CA GLU A 486 11.84 -33.62 8.61
C GLU A 486 13.31 -33.82 9.05
N ASP A 487 14.27 -33.07 8.48
CA ASP A 487 15.69 -33.20 8.78
C ASP A 487 16.07 -32.47 10.08
N GLN A 488 15.79 -33.15 11.20
CA GLN A 488 16.09 -32.65 12.54
C GLN A 488 17.58 -32.37 12.78
N GLN A 489 18.46 -33.10 12.09
CA GLN A 489 19.91 -32.96 12.26
C GLN A 489 20.42 -31.70 11.55
N ALA A 490 19.91 -31.40 10.36
CA ALA A 490 20.23 -30.17 9.66
C ALA A 490 19.74 -28.94 10.43
N ILE A 491 18.53 -28.96 11.00
CA ILE A 491 18.02 -27.85 11.83
C ILE A 491 18.94 -27.62 13.03
N ALA A 492 19.33 -28.69 13.73
CA ALA A 492 20.21 -28.58 14.88
C ALA A 492 21.61 -28.04 14.53
N ARG A 493 22.12 -28.36 13.34
CA ARG A 493 23.45 -27.92 12.88
C ARG A 493 23.47 -26.52 12.27
N GLN A 494 22.41 -26.13 11.56
CA GLN A 494 22.40 -24.91 10.74
C GLN A 494 21.56 -23.79 11.36
N ILE A 495 20.40 -24.11 11.93
CA ILE A 495 19.43 -23.11 12.40
C ILE A 495 19.67 -22.75 13.87
N LEU A 496 19.85 -23.73 14.76
CA LEU A 496 20.04 -23.45 16.20
C LEU A 496 21.25 -22.57 16.51
N PRO A 497 22.43 -22.74 15.88
CA PRO A 497 23.56 -21.84 16.12
C PRO A 497 23.27 -20.41 15.66
N PHE A 498 22.50 -20.23 14.59
CA PHE A 498 22.09 -18.91 14.12
C PHE A 498 21.18 -18.23 15.14
N VAL A 499 20.12 -18.90 15.61
CA VAL A 499 19.19 -18.35 16.62
C VAL A 499 19.91 -17.97 17.92
N LYS A 500 20.96 -18.71 18.30
CA LYS A 500 21.79 -18.37 19.46
C LYS A 500 22.62 -17.10 19.27
N ARG A 501 23.12 -16.85 18.05
CA ARG A 501 23.89 -15.64 17.70
C ARG A 501 22.97 -14.43 17.49
N HIS A 502 21.76 -14.67 16.98
CA HIS A 502 20.74 -13.68 16.64
C HIS A 502 19.46 -13.89 17.46
N PRO A 503 19.48 -13.63 18.78
CA PRO A 503 18.29 -13.77 19.63
C PRO A 503 17.14 -12.82 19.27
N GLU A 504 17.41 -11.82 18.42
CA GLU A 504 16.45 -10.89 17.80
C GLU A 504 15.73 -11.45 16.57
N ALA A 505 16.20 -12.55 15.97
CA ALA A 505 15.59 -13.15 14.78
C ALA A 505 14.29 -13.90 15.13
N LEU A 506 13.23 -13.15 15.38
CA LEU A 506 11.94 -13.68 15.85
C LEU A 506 11.31 -14.67 14.86
N ASP A 507 11.49 -14.46 13.55
CA ASP A 507 10.91 -15.30 12.50
C ASP A 507 11.44 -16.74 12.50
N LEU A 508 12.56 -17.00 13.18
CA LEU A 508 13.12 -18.34 13.35
C LEU A 508 12.61 -19.07 14.60
N LEU A 509 11.99 -18.38 15.55
CA LEU A 509 11.45 -18.99 16.76
C LEU A 509 10.36 -20.05 16.46
N PRO A 510 9.42 -19.83 15.53
CA PRO A 510 8.49 -20.87 15.07
C PRO A 510 9.20 -22.12 14.54
N VAL A 511 10.28 -21.93 13.78
CA VAL A 511 11.04 -23.05 13.18
C VAL A 511 11.67 -23.93 14.25
N VAL A 512 12.33 -23.31 15.24
CA VAL A 512 12.99 -24.06 16.32
C VAL A 512 12.01 -24.60 17.35
N ALA A 513 10.85 -23.98 17.51
CA ALA A 513 9.76 -24.49 18.33
C ALA A 513 9.17 -25.78 17.73
N GLN A 514 8.90 -25.82 16.42
CA GLN A 514 8.45 -27.04 15.74
C GLN A 514 9.50 -28.14 15.77
N TRP A 515 10.79 -27.79 15.65
CA TRP A 515 11.89 -28.74 15.84
C TRP A 515 11.89 -29.34 17.26
N ALA A 516 11.80 -28.52 18.30
CA ALA A 516 11.77 -28.98 19.69
C ALA A 516 10.54 -29.84 19.98
N TYR A 517 9.38 -29.47 19.43
CA TYR A 517 8.14 -30.23 19.53
C TYR A 517 8.28 -31.63 18.92
N ARG A 518 8.84 -31.74 17.70
CA ARG A 518 9.09 -33.03 17.03
C ARG A 518 10.13 -33.89 17.76
N ALA A 519 11.07 -33.25 18.47
CA ALA A 519 12.01 -33.94 19.34
C ALA A 519 11.39 -34.43 20.67
N GLY A 520 10.14 -34.08 20.96
CA GLY A 520 9.45 -34.40 22.22
C GLY A 520 9.84 -33.49 23.39
N ASP A 521 10.57 -32.41 23.13
CA ASP A 521 10.99 -31.42 24.12
C ASP A 521 9.95 -30.28 24.19
N TYR A 522 8.78 -30.61 24.76
CA TYR A 522 7.64 -29.71 24.82
C TYR A 522 7.90 -28.46 25.67
N GLU A 523 8.78 -28.56 26.67
CA GLU A 523 9.15 -27.43 27.52
C GLU A 523 9.90 -26.36 26.71
N ARG A 524 10.93 -26.77 25.94
CA ARG A 524 11.63 -25.83 25.06
C ARG A 524 10.77 -25.35 23.89
N ALA A 525 9.91 -26.21 23.35
CA ALA A 525 8.97 -25.79 22.31
C ALA A 525 8.06 -24.67 22.81
N SER A 526 7.52 -24.80 24.03
CA SER A 526 6.72 -23.75 24.67
C SER A 526 7.55 -22.49 24.89
N GLU A 527 8.78 -22.59 25.41
CA GLU A 527 9.64 -21.42 25.64
C GLU A 527 9.90 -20.63 24.35
N TYR A 528 10.19 -21.30 23.23
CA TYR A 528 10.39 -20.63 21.95
C TYR A 528 9.12 -19.99 21.43
N TRP A 529 7.97 -20.64 21.58
CA TRP A 529 6.68 -20.07 21.23
C TRP A 529 6.32 -18.87 22.08
N ASP A 530 6.48 -18.94 23.40
CA ASP A 530 6.20 -17.83 24.31
C ASP A 530 7.07 -16.63 23.97
N ARG A 531 8.37 -16.84 23.72
CA ARG A 531 9.29 -15.78 23.29
C ARG A 531 8.92 -15.16 21.94
N PHE A 532 8.38 -15.96 21.03
CA PHE A 532 7.85 -15.47 19.76
C PHE A 532 6.62 -14.59 20.03
N LEU A 533 5.63 -15.11 20.76
CA LEU A 533 4.37 -14.44 21.09
C LEU A 533 4.56 -13.14 21.90
N GLU A 534 5.56 -13.09 22.79
CA GLU A 534 5.87 -11.90 23.60
C GLU A 534 6.47 -10.74 22.79
N ARG A 535 7.04 -11.02 21.62
CA ARG A 535 7.84 -10.05 20.86
C ARG A 535 7.31 -9.75 19.47
N ILE A 536 6.39 -10.56 18.97
CA ILE A 536 5.58 -10.20 17.80
C ILE A 536 4.62 -9.07 18.17
N ASP A 537 4.25 -8.28 17.16
CA ASP A 537 3.32 -7.18 17.34
C ASP A 537 1.92 -7.67 17.74
N ALA A 538 1.11 -6.77 18.34
CA ALA A 538 -0.22 -7.11 18.84
C ALA A 538 -1.17 -7.68 17.77
N GLN A 539 -0.93 -7.40 16.49
CA GLN A 539 -1.72 -7.90 15.38
C GLN A 539 -1.35 -9.35 15.03
N THR A 540 -0.06 -9.68 14.99
CA THR A 540 0.42 -11.05 14.80
C THR A 540 0.06 -11.92 16.01
N LEU A 541 0.17 -11.39 17.23
CA LEU A 541 -0.29 -12.06 18.45
C LEU A 541 -1.79 -12.36 18.42
N ALA A 542 -2.61 -11.45 17.90
CA ALA A 542 -4.06 -11.66 17.79
C ALA A 542 -4.41 -12.83 16.84
N LEU A 543 -3.63 -13.06 15.78
CA LEU A 543 -3.80 -14.23 14.91
C LEU A 543 -3.42 -15.53 15.63
N HIS A 544 -2.40 -15.50 16.48
CA HIS A 544 -2.01 -16.67 17.28
C HIS A 544 -3.03 -17.02 18.36
N VAL A 545 -3.66 -16.02 18.97
CA VAL A 545 -4.71 -16.19 19.99
C VAL A 545 -6.06 -16.55 19.37
N ASP A 546 -6.35 -16.08 18.15
CA ASP A 546 -7.52 -16.47 17.38
C ASP A 546 -7.14 -16.76 15.93
N PRO A 547 -6.92 -18.03 15.54
CA PRO A 547 -6.52 -18.38 14.19
C PRO A 547 -7.68 -18.26 13.19
N THR A 548 -8.90 -17.99 13.63
CA THR A 548 -10.09 -17.86 12.76
C THR A 548 -9.84 -17.07 11.47
N PRO A 549 -9.09 -15.94 11.46
CA PRO A 549 -8.84 -15.18 10.24
C PRO A 549 -8.07 -15.95 9.15
N ILE A 550 -7.22 -16.91 9.53
CA ILE A 550 -6.33 -17.65 8.63
C ILE A 550 -6.76 -19.11 8.38
N LEU A 551 -7.77 -19.60 9.09
CA LEU A 551 -8.34 -20.92 8.84
C LEU A 551 -9.08 -20.94 7.48
N SER A 552 -8.88 -22.01 6.70
CA SER A 552 -9.74 -22.32 5.55
C SER A 552 -11.20 -22.48 5.99
N ASP A 553 -12.16 -22.36 5.07
CA ASP A 553 -13.59 -22.46 5.39
C ASP A 553 -13.95 -23.78 6.11
N ALA A 554 -13.30 -24.88 5.72
CA ALA A 554 -13.47 -26.20 6.35
C ALA A 554 -12.89 -26.26 7.77
N GLN A 555 -11.69 -25.71 7.98
CA GLN A 555 -11.07 -25.64 9.31
C GLN A 555 -11.81 -24.69 10.22
N ARG A 556 -12.33 -23.58 9.69
CA ARG A 556 -13.07 -22.56 10.43
C ARG A 556 -14.42 -23.06 10.89
N ALA A 557 -15.15 -23.81 10.05
CA ALA A 557 -16.38 -24.49 10.43
C ALA A 557 -16.13 -25.48 11.57
N THR A 558 -15.05 -26.26 11.46
CA THR A 558 -14.62 -27.19 12.52
C THR A 558 -14.27 -26.46 13.81
N TYR A 559 -13.43 -25.43 13.74
CA TYR A 559 -12.98 -24.64 14.89
C TYR A 559 -14.15 -23.94 15.60
N ASN A 560 -15.11 -23.39 14.86
CA ASN A 560 -16.28 -22.73 15.43
C ASN A 560 -17.22 -23.69 16.16
N ALA A 561 -17.20 -24.98 15.82
CA ALA A 561 -17.99 -26.01 16.47
C ALA A 561 -17.37 -26.54 17.79
N LEU A 562 -16.11 -26.22 18.08
CA LEU A 562 -15.40 -26.67 19.28
C LEU A 562 -15.84 -25.89 20.54
N SER A 563 -15.88 -26.56 21.69
CA SER A 563 -16.05 -25.90 22.98
C SER A 563 -14.84 -25.05 23.36
N LYS A 564 -14.98 -24.15 24.35
CA LYS A 564 -13.90 -23.23 24.75
C LYS A 564 -12.58 -23.94 25.11
N GLY A 565 -12.64 -25.09 25.77
CA GLY A 565 -11.44 -25.89 26.11
C GLY A 565 -10.86 -26.63 24.90
N GLU A 566 -11.70 -27.07 23.98
CA GLU A 566 -11.25 -27.72 22.73
C GLU A 566 -10.67 -26.72 21.72
N LYS A 567 -11.16 -25.47 21.72
CA LYS A 567 -10.58 -24.38 20.94
C LYS A 567 -9.15 -24.09 21.37
N GLN A 568 -8.87 -24.06 22.68
CA GLN A 568 -7.49 -23.88 23.16
C GLN A 568 -6.58 -25.01 22.67
N ASN A 569 -7.01 -26.27 22.84
CA ASN A 569 -6.26 -27.42 22.31
C ASN A 569 -6.08 -27.40 20.79
N PHE A 570 -7.07 -26.87 20.05
CA PHE A 570 -6.97 -26.69 18.61
C PHE A 570 -5.93 -25.63 18.26
N ILE A 571 -5.95 -24.47 18.94
CA ILE A 571 -4.97 -23.38 18.73
C ILE A 571 -3.56 -23.88 19.01
N ASP A 572 -3.37 -24.54 20.15
CA ASP A 572 -2.06 -25.08 20.56
C ASP A 572 -1.53 -26.04 19.48
N ARG A 573 -2.38 -26.92 18.94
CA ARG A 573 -2.02 -27.86 17.85
C ARG A 573 -1.97 -27.26 16.46
N PHE A 574 -2.62 -26.12 16.24
CA PHE A 574 -2.66 -25.47 14.93
C PHE A 574 -1.35 -24.73 14.67
N TRP A 575 -0.70 -24.27 15.73
CA TRP A 575 0.58 -23.57 15.67
C TRP A 575 1.81 -24.47 15.89
N MET A 576 1.66 -25.61 16.57
CA MET A 576 2.68 -26.67 16.70
C MET A 576 2.72 -27.59 15.47
#